data_AF-A0A958MUW9-F1
#
_entry.id   AF-A0A958MUW9-F1
#
_cell.length_a   1.000
_cell.length_b   1.000
_cell.length_c   1.000
_cell.angle_alpha   90.00
_cell.angle_beta   90.00
_cell.angle_gamma   90.00
#
_symmetry.space_group_name_H-M   'P 1'
#
loop_
_entity.id
_entity.type
_entity.pdbx_description
1 polymer ?
#
loop_
_entity_poly.entity_id
_entity_poly.type
_entity_poly.pdbx_seq_one_letter_code
_entity_poly.pdbx_strand_id
1 'polypeptide(L)'
;MSPFIPSQQTSPPPPSDDETREHDEVLKQIRAFNRKPKEIRDYLDRFVIRQDEAKKVLAVAICDHYNHVRQCIEKPKLAEKEYNKQNILLLGPTGVGKTYLMRNIAKLIGVPFVKADATKFSETGYVGNDVEDLVRDLYKLADQNAELAQYGIIYIDEIDKIAGSNATGGKDVSGRGVQINLLKLMEDADVNLFSPHDMMSQMQAMMDMSRGGKKQKRTLSTKNILFIVSGAFDKLAENVRKRLDKGQIGFASN
;
A
#
# COMPACT_ATOMS: atom_id res chain seq x y z
N MET A 1 47.57 -8.60 23.94
CA MET A 1 46.60 -7.60 23.45
C MET A 1 46.83 -7.42 21.96
N SER A 2 46.04 -8.09 21.13
CA SER A 2 46.10 -7.94 19.67
C SER A 2 45.35 -6.68 19.25
N PRO A 3 45.86 -5.88 18.31
CA PRO A 3 45.17 -4.68 17.86
C PRO A 3 43.94 -5.04 17.04
N PHE A 4 42.81 -4.43 17.39
CA PHE A 4 41.53 -4.53 16.71
C PHE A 4 41.61 -3.75 15.39
N ILE A 5 41.53 -4.43 14.26
CA ILE A 5 41.50 -3.81 12.92
C ILE A 5 40.02 -3.52 12.59
N PRO A 6 39.60 -2.25 12.42
CA PRO A 6 38.23 -1.94 12.02
C PRO A 6 38.02 -2.40 10.58
N SER A 7 37.02 -3.26 10.36
CA SER A 7 36.56 -3.65 9.03
C SER A 7 36.05 -2.44 8.27
N GLN A 8 36.77 -2.03 7.21
CA GLN A 8 36.26 -1.05 6.25
C GLN A 8 35.06 -1.67 5.52
N GLN A 9 33.84 -1.24 5.85
CA GLN A 9 32.67 -1.55 5.05
C GLN A 9 32.37 -0.38 4.11
N THR A 10 32.47 -0.70 2.83
CA THR A 10 32.18 0.15 1.68
C THR A 10 30.73 0.61 1.71
N SER A 11 30.50 1.91 1.50
CA SER A 11 29.18 2.45 1.15
C SER A 11 28.57 1.64 0.01
N PRO A 12 27.22 1.48 -0.05
CA PRO A 12 26.61 0.80 -1.18
C PRO A 12 27.09 1.48 -2.47
N PRO A 13 27.49 0.69 -3.48
CA PRO A 13 27.96 1.25 -4.74
C PRO A 13 26.85 2.14 -5.32
N PRO A 14 27.20 3.22 -6.06
CA PRO A 14 26.22 3.94 -6.85
C PRO A 14 25.45 2.92 -7.71
N PRO A 15 24.14 3.14 -7.90
CA PRO A 15 23.32 2.22 -8.69
C PRO A 15 24.00 2.00 -10.04
N SER A 16 24.02 0.74 -10.47
CA SER A 16 24.60 0.40 -11.75
C SER A 16 23.86 1.14 -12.89
N ASP A 17 24.52 1.30 -14.04
CA ASP A 17 23.89 1.92 -15.21
C ASP A 17 22.60 1.17 -15.62
N ASP A 18 22.50 -0.14 -15.32
CA ASP A 18 21.33 -0.95 -15.62
C ASP A 18 20.18 -0.74 -14.62
N GLU A 19 20.45 -0.61 -13.31
CA GLU A 19 19.42 -0.29 -12.30
C GLU A 19 18.82 1.10 -12.55
N THR A 20 19.65 2.07 -12.91
CA THR A 20 19.21 3.44 -13.24
C THR A 20 18.29 3.44 -14.48
N ARG A 21 18.57 2.58 -15.47
CA ARG A 21 17.74 2.41 -16.68
C ARG A 21 16.39 1.78 -16.35
N GLU A 22 16.35 0.73 -15.52
CA GLU A 22 15.10 0.08 -15.12
C GLU A 22 14.18 1.05 -14.36
N HIS A 23 14.72 1.90 -13.48
CA HIS A 23 13.92 2.90 -12.75
C HIS A 23 13.30 3.94 -13.68
N ASP A 24 14.09 4.44 -14.63
CA ASP A 24 13.63 5.36 -15.66
C ASP A 24 12.55 4.73 -16.55
N GLU A 25 12.64 3.42 -16.81
CA GLU A 25 11.63 2.69 -17.57
C GLU A 25 10.29 2.62 -16.83
N VAL A 26 10.28 2.34 -15.53
CA VAL A 26 9.03 2.30 -14.77
C VAL A 26 8.38 3.69 -14.72
N LEU A 27 9.15 4.74 -14.45
CA LEU A 27 8.63 6.11 -14.47
C LEU A 27 8.13 6.51 -15.86
N LYS A 28 8.81 6.07 -16.93
CA LYS A 28 8.32 6.24 -18.31
C LYS A 28 7.01 5.49 -18.55
N GLN A 29 6.85 4.27 -18.02
CA GLN A 29 5.60 3.52 -18.15
C GLN A 29 4.44 4.21 -17.45
N ILE A 30 4.66 4.75 -16.24
CA ILE A 30 3.63 5.52 -15.52
C ILE A 30 3.28 6.80 -16.30
N ARG A 31 4.29 7.53 -16.81
CA ARG A 31 4.08 8.72 -17.63
C ARG A 31 3.33 8.41 -18.94
N ALA A 32 3.58 7.25 -19.52
CA ALA A 32 2.90 6.77 -20.73
C ALA A 32 1.57 6.07 -20.44
N PHE A 33 1.13 5.97 -19.18
CA PHE A 33 -0.10 5.29 -18.83
C PHE A 33 -1.30 5.93 -19.55
N ASN A 34 -1.94 5.19 -20.45
CA ASN A 34 -3.12 5.65 -21.20
C ASN A 34 -4.12 4.51 -21.40
N ARG A 35 -4.13 3.54 -20.48
CA ARG A 35 -5.02 2.39 -20.59
C ARG A 35 -6.45 2.80 -20.26
N LYS A 36 -7.39 2.32 -21.05
CA LYS A 36 -8.83 2.44 -20.78
C LYS A 36 -9.24 1.35 -19.78
N PRO A 37 -10.32 1.58 -18.99
CA PRO A 37 -10.83 0.57 -18.06
C PRO A 37 -11.13 -0.78 -18.75
N LYS A 38 -11.63 -0.73 -19.98
CA LYS A 38 -11.88 -1.95 -20.77
C LYS A 38 -10.60 -2.79 -20.96
N GLU A 39 -9.47 -2.15 -21.25
CA GLU A 39 -8.20 -2.85 -21.49
C GLU A 39 -7.63 -3.47 -20.21
N ILE A 40 -7.79 -2.80 -19.06
CA ILE A 40 -7.41 -3.35 -17.76
C ILE A 40 -8.27 -4.57 -17.44
N ARG A 41 -9.59 -4.46 -17.63
CA ARG A 41 -10.51 -5.59 -17.42
C ARG A 41 -10.16 -6.77 -18.34
N ASP A 42 -9.99 -6.52 -19.64
CA ASP A 42 -9.69 -7.56 -20.63
C ASP A 42 -8.33 -8.23 -20.33
N TYR A 43 -7.36 -7.50 -19.74
CA TYR A 43 -6.13 -8.11 -19.22
C TYR A 43 -6.41 -9.03 -18.03
N LEU A 44 -7.20 -8.58 -17.03
CA LEU A 44 -7.54 -9.38 -15.85
C LEU A 44 -8.36 -10.63 -16.19
N ASP A 45 -9.20 -10.56 -17.24
CA ASP A 45 -10.00 -11.68 -17.74
C ASP A 45 -9.15 -12.90 -18.15
N ARG A 46 -7.89 -12.68 -18.52
CA ARG A 46 -6.94 -13.76 -18.88
C ARG A 46 -6.48 -14.58 -17.67
N PHE A 47 -6.60 -14.02 -16.47
CA PHE A 47 -6.03 -14.59 -15.25
C PHE A 47 -7.12 -14.98 -14.24
N VAL A 48 -8.22 -14.22 -14.16
CA VAL A 48 -9.29 -14.43 -13.19
C VAL A 48 -10.61 -14.62 -13.91
N ILE A 49 -11.10 -15.85 -13.84
CA ILE A 49 -12.36 -16.28 -14.45
C ILE A 49 -13.52 -15.78 -13.58
N ARG A 50 -14.56 -15.21 -14.21
CA ARG A 50 -15.69 -14.52 -13.55
C ARG A 50 -15.22 -13.32 -12.73
N GLN A 51 -15.93 -12.97 -11.65
CA GLN A 51 -15.69 -11.74 -10.87
C GLN A 51 -15.84 -10.47 -11.72
N ASP A 52 -16.80 -10.47 -12.64
CA ASP A 52 -16.90 -9.46 -13.70
C ASP A 52 -17.17 -8.05 -13.14
N GLU A 53 -18.03 -7.94 -12.13
CA GLU A 53 -18.28 -6.68 -11.43
C GLU A 53 -17.02 -6.18 -10.70
N ALA A 54 -16.32 -7.06 -9.98
CA ALA A 54 -15.08 -6.69 -9.30
C ALA A 54 -14.01 -6.21 -10.29
N LYS A 55 -13.78 -6.94 -11.39
CA LYS A 55 -12.83 -6.54 -12.45
C LYS A 55 -13.20 -5.20 -13.09
N LYS A 56 -14.49 -4.95 -13.32
CA LYS A 56 -15.00 -3.69 -13.87
C LYS A 56 -14.73 -2.52 -12.92
N VAL A 57 -15.10 -2.64 -11.65
CA VAL A 57 -14.90 -1.59 -10.65
C VAL A 57 -13.41 -1.31 -10.44
N LEU A 58 -12.61 -2.37 -10.29
CA LEU A 58 -11.16 -2.26 -10.17
C LEU A 58 -10.56 -1.56 -11.38
N ALA A 59 -10.95 -1.94 -12.60
CA ALA A 59 -10.43 -1.32 -13.81
C ALA A 59 -10.70 0.19 -13.88
N VAL A 60 -11.88 0.64 -13.42
CA VAL A 60 -12.20 2.07 -13.35
C VAL A 60 -11.34 2.77 -12.29
N ALA A 61 -11.28 2.23 -11.07
CA ALA A 61 -10.53 2.84 -9.96
C ALA A 61 -9.02 2.93 -10.26
N ILE A 62 -8.43 1.87 -10.81
CA ILE A 62 -7.00 1.85 -11.21
C ILE A 62 -6.74 2.84 -12.34
N CYS A 63 -7.63 2.91 -13.33
CA CYS A 63 -7.51 3.86 -14.42
C CYS A 63 -7.57 5.30 -13.91
N ASP A 64 -8.51 5.62 -13.01
CA ASP A 64 -8.64 6.96 -12.42
C ASP A 64 -7.37 7.34 -11.63
N HIS A 65 -6.93 6.45 -10.74
CA HIS A 65 -5.73 6.66 -9.91
C HIS A 65 -4.48 6.92 -10.75
N TYR A 66 -4.18 6.07 -11.74
CA TYR A 66 -2.96 6.22 -12.52
C TYR A 66 -3.02 7.33 -13.57
N ASN A 67 -4.21 7.73 -14.03
CA ASN A 67 -4.36 8.96 -14.79
C ASN A 67 -4.09 10.19 -13.93
N HIS A 68 -4.55 10.20 -12.68
CA HIS A 68 -4.23 11.26 -11.73
C HIS A 68 -2.72 11.32 -11.45
N VAL A 69 -2.09 10.19 -11.14
CA VAL A 69 -0.64 10.09 -10.93
C VAL A 69 0.14 10.63 -12.13
N ARG A 70 -0.23 10.23 -13.36
CA ARG A 70 0.37 10.75 -14.59
C ARG A 70 0.29 12.28 -14.67
N GLN A 71 -0.89 12.84 -14.39
CA GLN A 71 -1.09 14.29 -14.38
C GLN A 71 -0.26 15.01 -13.32
N CYS A 72 -0.08 14.41 -12.14
CA CYS A 72 0.77 14.95 -11.08
C CYS A 72 2.25 14.98 -11.47
N ILE A 73 2.71 13.97 -12.22
CA ILE A 73 4.07 13.92 -12.76
C ILE A 73 4.27 14.98 -13.86
N GLU A 74 3.31 15.12 -14.76
CA GLU A 74 3.38 16.11 -15.87
C GLU A 74 3.21 17.56 -15.40
N LYS A 75 2.39 17.78 -14.37
CA LYS A 75 2.01 19.11 -13.89
C LYS A 75 2.23 19.21 -12.38
N PRO A 76 3.41 19.65 -11.92
CA PRO A 76 3.72 19.77 -10.50
C PRO A 76 2.71 20.59 -9.69
N LYS A 77 2.11 21.63 -10.29
CA LYS A 77 1.05 22.44 -9.66
C LYS A 77 -0.24 21.67 -9.35
N LEU A 78 -0.50 20.56 -10.04
CA LEU A 78 -1.62 19.68 -9.70
C LEU A 78 -1.29 18.76 -8.52
N ALA A 79 0.00 18.40 -8.35
CA ALA A 79 0.43 17.62 -7.20
C ALA A 79 0.25 18.37 -5.88
N GLU A 80 0.26 19.71 -5.91
CA GLU A 80 -0.02 20.58 -4.76
C GLU A 80 -1.53 20.71 -4.43
N LYS A 81 -2.43 20.30 -5.34
CA LYS A 81 -3.87 20.34 -5.06
C LYS A 81 -4.29 19.21 -4.12
N GLU A 82 -5.37 19.46 -3.39
CA GLU A 82 -6.03 18.44 -2.59
C GLU A 82 -6.62 17.38 -3.53
N TYR A 83 -6.19 16.13 -3.31
CA TYR A 83 -6.67 14.97 -4.06
C TYR A 83 -7.03 13.89 -3.05
N ASN A 84 -8.29 13.49 -3.06
CA ASN A 84 -8.76 12.37 -2.27
C ASN A 84 -8.58 11.09 -3.08
N LYS A 85 -7.49 10.39 -2.82
CA LYS A 85 -7.22 9.09 -3.45
C LYS A 85 -8.35 8.10 -3.14
N GLN A 86 -8.83 7.42 -4.17
CA GLN A 86 -9.88 6.41 -4.03
C GLN A 86 -9.25 5.07 -3.67
N ASN A 87 -8.98 4.88 -2.37
CA ASN A 87 -8.56 3.59 -1.85
C ASN A 87 -9.68 2.55 -2.02
N ILE A 88 -9.31 1.27 -2.16
CA ILE A 88 -10.24 0.22 -2.54
C ILE A 88 -10.43 -0.77 -1.39
N LEU A 89 -11.68 -1.08 -1.05
CA LEU A 89 -12.02 -2.20 -0.15
C LEU A 89 -12.65 -3.34 -0.97
N LEU A 90 -11.98 -4.49 -1.00
CA LEU A 90 -12.44 -5.68 -1.71
C LEU A 90 -13.04 -6.70 -0.74
N LEU A 91 -14.32 -7.00 -0.95
CA LEU A 91 -15.09 -7.97 -0.17
C LEU A 91 -15.23 -9.27 -0.95
N GLY A 92 -15.03 -10.41 -0.30
CA GLY A 92 -15.41 -11.70 -0.87
C GLY A 92 -14.77 -12.89 -0.14
N PRO A 93 -15.29 -14.11 -0.30
CA PRO A 93 -14.78 -15.29 0.40
C PRO A 93 -13.29 -15.58 0.13
N THR A 94 -12.69 -16.43 0.95
CA THR A 94 -11.34 -16.95 0.70
C THR A 94 -11.31 -17.76 -0.60
N GLY A 95 -10.21 -17.68 -1.36
CA GLY A 95 -10.02 -18.48 -2.58
C GLY A 95 -10.64 -17.93 -3.87
N VAL A 96 -11.40 -16.83 -3.85
CA VAL A 96 -12.06 -16.26 -5.05
C VAL A 96 -11.13 -15.45 -5.97
N GLY A 97 -9.84 -15.37 -5.67
CA GLY A 97 -8.84 -14.69 -6.50
C GLY A 97 -8.51 -13.24 -6.12
N LYS A 98 -8.94 -12.73 -4.95
CA LYS A 98 -8.68 -11.36 -4.46
C LYS A 98 -7.20 -10.97 -4.58
N THR A 99 -6.31 -11.71 -3.91
CA THR A 99 -4.87 -11.47 -3.96
C THR A 99 -4.29 -11.59 -5.37
N TYR A 100 -4.82 -12.51 -6.18
CA TYR A 100 -4.32 -12.77 -7.53
C TYR A 100 -4.69 -11.63 -8.50
N LEU A 101 -5.88 -11.06 -8.38
CA LEU A 101 -6.26 -9.84 -9.10
C LEU A 101 -5.27 -8.71 -8.81
N MET A 102 -4.98 -8.44 -7.53
CA MET A 102 -4.11 -7.32 -7.13
C MET A 102 -2.69 -7.47 -7.65
N ARG A 103 -2.14 -8.68 -7.57
CA ARG A 103 -0.81 -8.98 -8.12
C ARG A 103 -0.76 -8.75 -9.64
N ASN A 104 -1.82 -9.12 -10.36
CA ASN A 104 -1.88 -8.92 -11.81
C ASN A 104 -2.08 -7.45 -12.19
N ILE A 105 -2.84 -6.68 -11.40
CA ILE A 105 -2.95 -5.22 -11.57
C ILE A 105 -1.57 -4.58 -11.42
N ALA A 106 -0.85 -4.85 -10.33
CA ALA A 106 0.48 -4.29 -10.11
C ALA A 106 1.44 -4.60 -11.27
N LYS A 107 1.45 -5.85 -11.75
CA LYS A 107 2.23 -6.26 -12.93
C LYS A 107 1.83 -5.55 -14.21
N LEU A 108 0.53 -5.31 -14.44
CA LEU A 108 0.04 -4.60 -15.62
C LEU A 108 0.49 -3.14 -15.64
N ILE A 109 0.50 -2.50 -14.47
CA ILE A 109 0.90 -1.09 -14.32
C ILE A 109 2.43 -0.95 -14.27
N GLY A 110 3.14 -1.97 -13.77
CA GLY A 110 4.60 -1.99 -13.68
C GLY A 110 5.16 -1.31 -12.42
N VAL A 111 4.37 -1.18 -11.37
CA VAL A 111 4.73 -0.44 -10.14
C VAL A 111 5.15 -1.35 -8.98
N PRO A 112 5.92 -0.83 -8.00
CA PRO A 112 6.20 -1.56 -6.76
C PRO A 112 4.92 -2.00 -6.06
N PHE A 113 4.92 -3.22 -5.52
CA PHE A 113 3.76 -3.84 -4.89
C PHE A 113 4.12 -4.54 -3.60
N VAL A 114 3.56 -4.07 -2.50
CA VAL A 114 3.64 -4.75 -1.19
C VAL A 114 2.34 -5.48 -0.92
N LYS A 115 2.45 -6.74 -0.50
CA LYS A 115 1.36 -7.51 0.10
C LYS A 115 1.65 -7.69 1.58
N ALA A 116 0.67 -7.38 2.42
CA ALA A 116 0.68 -7.69 3.84
C ALA A 116 -0.64 -8.33 4.31
N ASP A 117 -0.58 -8.88 5.51
CA ASP A 117 -1.72 -9.43 6.24
C ASP A 117 -1.96 -8.54 7.46
N ALA A 118 -3.20 -8.07 7.63
CA ALA A 118 -3.55 -7.15 8.71
C ALA A 118 -3.29 -7.72 10.11
N THR A 119 -3.32 -9.06 10.27
CA THR A 119 -3.12 -9.75 11.56
C THR A 119 -1.68 -9.66 12.07
N LYS A 120 -0.72 -9.29 11.21
CA LYS A 120 0.70 -9.18 11.57
C LYS A 120 1.08 -7.86 12.24
N PHE A 121 0.19 -6.87 12.19
CA PHE A 121 0.44 -5.55 12.77
C PHE A 121 -0.03 -5.48 14.21
N SER A 122 0.65 -4.66 15.00
CA SER A 122 0.23 -4.31 16.35
C SER A 122 0.36 -2.81 16.60
N GLU A 123 -0.43 -2.29 17.54
CA GLU A 123 -0.46 -0.86 17.85
C GLU A 123 0.90 -0.31 18.32
N THR A 124 1.62 -1.09 19.12
CA THR A 124 2.88 -0.63 19.73
C THR A 124 4.10 -0.90 18.87
N GLY A 125 4.00 -1.73 17.82
CA GLY A 125 5.14 -2.19 17.02
C GLY A 125 6.21 -2.97 17.82
N TYR A 126 5.99 -3.23 19.12
CA TYR A 126 6.95 -3.91 20.00
C TYR A 126 6.75 -5.43 20.00
N VAL A 127 5.52 -5.88 19.72
CA VAL A 127 5.15 -7.29 19.56
C VAL A 127 4.35 -7.40 18.28
N GLY A 128 5.02 -7.43 17.13
CA GLY A 128 4.41 -7.39 15.79
C GLY A 128 5.05 -6.32 14.90
N ASN A 129 4.68 -6.29 13.62
CA ASN A 129 5.19 -5.30 12.67
C ASN A 129 4.52 -3.93 12.88
N ASP A 130 5.23 -2.86 12.57
CA ASP A 130 4.67 -1.51 12.47
C ASP A 130 3.96 -1.35 11.12
N VAL A 131 2.84 -0.62 11.08
CA VAL A 131 2.14 -0.37 9.81
C VAL A 131 2.98 0.50 8.87
N GLU A 132 3.88 1.33 9.40
CA GLU A 132 4.82 2.11 8.58
C GLU A 132 5.81 1.21 7.83
N ASP A 133 6.03 -0.03 8.29
CA ASP A 133 6.87 -1.00 7.59
C ASP A 133 6.32 -1.33 6.19
N LEU A 134 5.01 -1.18 5.96
CA LEU A 134 4.42 -1.30 4.62
C LEU A 134 5.08 -0.34 3.62
N VAL A 135 5.31 0.90 4.05
CA VAL A 135 5.89 1.95 3.23
C VAL A 135 7.39 1.74 3.08
N ARG A 136 8.07 1.33 4.16
CA ARG A 136 9.51 1.00 4.13
C ARG A 136 9.79 -0.19 3.22
N ASP A 137 8.93 -1.22 3.23
CA ASP A 137 9.06 -2.37 2.34
C ASP A 137 8.76 -2.02 0.89
N LEU A 138 7.82 -1.10 0.64
CA LEU A 138 7.56 -0.57 -0.70
C LEU A 138 8.78 0.19 -1.23
N TYR A 139 9.43 0.99 -0.37
CA TYR A 139 10.66 1.69 -0.69
C TYR A 139 11.82 0.73 -1.00
N LYS A 140 11.99 -0.34 -0.22
CA LYS A 140 12.98 -1.39 -0.50
C LYS A 140 12.72 -2.09 -1.83
N LEU A 141 11.46 -2.42 -2.14
CA LEU A 141 11.07 -3.03 -3.42
C LEU A 141 11.22 -2.10 -4.62
N ALA A 142 11.33 -0.80 -4.38
CA ALA A 142 11.66 0.20 -5.39
C ALA A 142 13.17 0.51 -5.41
N ASP A 143 14.02 -0.40 -4.93
CA ASP A 143 15.48 -0.25 -4.81
C ASP A 143 15.90 1.07 -4.16
N GLN A 144 15.19 1.46 -3.10
CA GLN A 144 15.45 2.70 -2.38
C GLN A 144 15.22 3.97 -3.23
N ASN A 145 14.34 3.90 -4.23
CA ASN A 145 13.89 5.03 -5.02
C ASN A 145 12.56 5.58 -4.49
N ALA A 146 12.63 6.72 -3.78
CA ALA A 146 11.46 7.35 -3.19
C ALA A 146 10.45 7.88 -4.23
N GLU A 147 10.92 8.32 -5.41
CA GLU A 147 10.05 8.80 -6.49
C GLU A 147 9.26 7.66 -7.13
N LEU A 148 9.86 6.47 -7.23
CA LEU A 148 9.17 5.29 -7.72
C LEU A 148 8.20 4.73 -6.68
N ALA A 149 8.65 4.61 -5.42
CA ALA A 149 7.87 4.02 -4.34
C ALA A 149 6.57 4.79 -4.04
N GLN A 150 6.55 6.13 -4.15
CA GLN A 150 5.34 6.95 -3.93
C GLN A 150 4.21 6.68 -4.94
N TYR A 151 4.46 5.94 -6.03
CA TYR A 151 3.44 5.54 -7.02
C TYR A 151 3.07 4.05 -6.95
N GLY A 152 3.57 3.34 -5.95
CA GLY A 152 3.33 1.93 -5.73
C GLY A 152 1.91 1.59 -5.23
N ILE A 153 1.69 0.29 -5.04
CA ILE A 153 0.45 -0.27 -4.51
C ILE A 153 0.76 -1.01 -3.19
N ILE A 154 -0.02 -0.72 -2.16
CA ILE A 154 -0.02 -1.48 -0.90
C ILE A 154 -1.33 -2.27 -0.82
N TYR A 155 -1.23 -3.59 -0.80
CA TYR A 155 -2.35 -4.49 -0.61
C TYR A 155 -2.33 -5.13 0.77
N ILE A 156 -3.43 -4.98 1.51
CA ILE A 156 -3.61 -5.50 2.87
C ILE A 156 -4.76 -6.52 2.85
N ASP A 157 -4.46 -7.78 3.14
CA ASP A 157 -5.44 -8.85 3.28
C ASP A 157 -5.92 -8.98 4.74
N GLU A 158 -7.00 -9.72 4.94
CA GLU A 158 -7.55 -10.05 6.26
C GLU A 158 -7.93 -8.85 7.15
N ILE A 159 -8.33 -7.73 6.54
CA ILE A 159 -8.73 -6.53 7.29
C ILE A 159 -9.94 -6.78 8.22
N ASP A 160 -10.76 -7.78 7.89
CA ASP A 160 -11.89 -8.20 8.72
C ASP A 160 -11.46 -8.80 10.07
N LYS A 161 -10.21 -9.26 10.21
CA LYS A 161 -9.69 -9.83 11.46
C LYS A 161 -9.31 -8.77 12.48
N ILE A 162 -8.90 -7.59 12.02
CA ILE A 162 -8.65 -6.43 12.89
C ILE A 162 -9.90 -5.57 13.08
N ALA A 163 -11.00 -5.87 12.37
CA ALA A 163 -12.31 -5.25 12.54
C ALA A 163 -13.02 -5.80 13.80
N GLY A 164 -12.39 -5.61 14.96
CA GLY A 164 -12.88 -6.08 16.26
C GLY A 164 -14.20 -5.42 16.65
N SER A 165 -15.22 -6.24 16.90
CA SER A 165 -16.41 -5.86 17.66
C SER A 165 -16.05 -5.83 19.14
N ASN A 166 -16.49 -4.80 19.88
CA ASN A 166 -16.44 -4.75 21.34
C ASN A 166 -17.07 -6.01 21.94
N ALA A 167 -16.28 -7.04 22.21
CA ALA A 167 -16.69 -8.12 23.09
C ALA A 167 -16.80 -7.48 24.48
N THR A 168 -18.03 -7.41 24.97
CA THR A 168 -18.39 -7.01 26.34
C THR A 168 -17.40 -7.58 27.35
N GLY A 169 -16.47 -6.74 27.83
CA GLY A 169 -15.55 -7.09 28.92
C GLY A 169 -14.08 -6.69 28.77
N GLY A 170 -13.60 -6.32 27.57
CA GLY A 170 -12.19 -5.94 27.38
C GLY A 170 -12.03 -4.77 26.41
N LYS A 171 -11.13 -3.83 26.73
CA LYS A 171 -10.70 -2.76 25.82
C LYS A 171 -9.85 -3.43 24.74
N ASP A 172 -10.40 -3.60 23.54
CA ASP A 172 -9.67 -4.17 22.41
C ASP A 172 -8.75 -3.09 21.80
N VAL A 173 -7.62 -2.86 22.47
CA VAL A 173 -6.72 -1.73 22.16
C VAL A 173 -5.92 -2.00 20.88
N SER A 174 -5.53 -3.27 20.65
CA SER A 174 -4.61 -3.64 19.57
C SER A 174 -5.23 -3.48 18.17
N GLY A 175 -6.43 -4.02 17.91
CA GLY A 175 -7.06 -3.94 16.58
C GLY A 175 -7.45 -2.51 16.17
N ARG A 176 -7.98 -1.71 17.11
CA ARG A 176 -8.31 -0.30 16.87
C ARG A 176 -7.07 0.56 16.65
N GLY A 177 -6.01 0.33 17.41
CA GLY A 177 -4.74 1.03 17.22
C GLY A 177 -4.17 0.81 15.82
N VAL A 178 -4.18 -0.43 15.34
CA VAL A 178 -3.77 -0.77 13.96
C VAL A 178 -4.64 -0.03 12.93
N GLN A 179 -5.96 -0.02 13.09
CA GLN A 179 -6.86 0.70 12.17
C GLN A 179 -6.56 2.21 12.12
N ILE A 180 -6.35 2.83 13.29
CA ILE A 180 -6.03 4.27 13.37
C ILE A 180 -4.71 4.57 12.65
N ASN A 181 -3.69 3.73 12.84
CA ASN A 181 -2.41 3.96 12.18
C ASN A 181 -2.48 3.70 10.67
N LEU A 182 -3.24 2.69 10.22
CA LEU A 182 -3.51 2.47 8.79
C LEU A 182 -4.26 3.65 8.16
N LEU A 183 -5.24 4.23 8.83
CA LEU A 183 -5.99 5.39 8.33
C LEU A 183 -5.06 6.59 8.08
N LYS A 184 -4.13 6.89 8.99
CA LYS A 184 -3.13 7.96 8.79
C LYS A 184 -2.34 7.75 7.49
N LEU A 185 -1.89 6.53 7.23
CA LEU A 185 -1.17 6.20 6.00
C LEU A 185 -2.06 6.34 4.75
N MET A 186 -3.35 6.04 4.86
CA MET A 186 -4.32 6.10 3.76
C MET A 186 -4.83 7.51 3.45
N GLU A 187 -4.73 8.48 4.37
CA GLU A 187 -5.16 9.86 4.16
C GLU A 187 -4.07 10.65 3.42
N ASP A 188 -2.97 10.98 4.10
CA ASP A 188 -1.73 11.53 3.53
C ASP A 188 -0.71 11.63 4.68
N ALA A 189 0.33 10.79 4.64
CA ALA A 189 1.36 10.77 5.67
C ALA A 189 2.75 10.84 5.05
N ASP A 190 3.64 11.58 5.72
CA ASP A 190 5.08 11.52 5.45
C ASP A 190 5.72 10.50 6.39
N VAL A 191 6.07 9.33 5.84
CA VAL A 191 6.68 8.24 6.59
C VAL A 191 8.20 8.34 6.55
N ASN A 192 8.86 8.17 7.69
CA ASN A 192 10.31 8.09 7.74
C ASN A 192 10.79 6.74 7.20
N LEU A 193 11.63 6.80 6.18
CA LEU A 193 12.15 5.62 5.49
C LEU A 193 13.18 4.85 6.33
N PHE A 194 13.76 5.52 7.33
CA PHE A 194 14.72 4.93 8.26
C PHE A 194 14.06 4.66 9.60
N SER A 195 14.09 3.40 10.04
CA SER A 195 13.54 3.04 11.35
C SER A 195 14.36 3.71 12.45
N PRO A 196 13.72 4.26 13.51
CA PRO A 196 14.42 4.81 14.67
C PRO A 196 15.38 3.82 15.34
N HIS A 197 15.10 2.51 15.22
CA HIS A 197 15.91 1.44 15.79
C HIS A 197 17.12 1.03 14.96
N ASP A 198 17.20 1.48 13.71
CA ASP A 198 18.33 1.20 12.83
C ASP A 198 19.40 2.30 12.99
N MET A 199 20.13 2.22 14.12
CA MET A 199 21.24 3.13 14.45
C MET A 199 22.30 3.17 13.33
N MET A 200 22.46 2.06 12.60
CA MET A 200 23.40 1.95 11.49
C MET A 200 22.97 2.81 10.30
N SER A 201 21.68 2.81 9.96
CA SER A 201 21.14 3.67 8.91
C SER A 201 21.18 5.17 9.26
N GLN A 202 20.95 5.54 10.53
CA GLN A 202 21.11 6.93 10.99
C GLN A 202 22.57 7.38 10.94
N MET A 203 23.50 6.51 11.34
CA MET A 203 24.93 6.78 11.29
C MET A 203 25.42 6.90 9.85
N GLN A 204 24.93 6.04 8.95
CA GLN A 204 25.20 6.10 7.51
C GLN A 204 24.71 7.44 6.91
N ALA A 205 23.47 7.85 7.22
CA ALA A 205 22.90 9.10 6.74
C ALA A 205 23.64 10.34 7.28
N MET A 206 24.25 10.26 8.47
CA MET A 206 25.09 11.32 9.05
C MET A 206 26.49 11.36 8.41
N MET A 207 27.04 10.20 8.07
CA MET A 207 28.32 10.10 7.34
C MET A 207 28.21 10.56 5.89
N ASP A 208 27.15 10.19 5.18
CA ASP A 208 26.94 10.60 3.77
C ASP A 208 26.71 12.12 3.65
N MET A 209 26.10 12.73 4.67
CA MET A 209 25.97 14.20 4.74
C MET A 209 27.33 14.89 4.95
N SER A 210 28.27 14.24 5.64
CA SER A 210 29.62 14.76 5.88
C SER A 210 30.57 14.57 4.69
N ARG A 211 30.25 13.63 3.77
CA ARG A 211 31.03 13.33 2.55
C ARG A 211 30.55 14.07 1.30
N GLY A 212 29.59 14.99 1.43
CA GLY A 212 29.06 15.75 0.29
C GLY A 212 28.16 14.94 -0.64
N GLY A 213 27.61 13.79 -0.18
CA GLY A 213 26.65 12.99 -0.94
C GLY A 213 25.32 13.74 -1.15
N LYS A 214 24.57 13.37 -2.20
CA LYS A 214 23.21 13.88 -2.41
C LYS A 214 22.36 13.59 -1.18
N LYS A 215 21.58 14.59 -0.70
CA LYS A 215 20.60 14.39 0.37
C LYS A 215 19.62 13.30 -0.04
N GLN A 216 19.75 12.10 0.52
CA GLN A 216 18.71 11.08 0.39
C GLN A 216 17.43 11.62 1.04
N LYS A 217 16.29 11.50 0.34
CA LYS A 217 15.00 11.83 0.92
C LYS A 217 14.80 10.94 2.13
N ARG A 218 14.60 11.56 3.30
CA ARG A 218 14.39 10.85 4.57
C ARG A 218 12.94 10.41 4.77
N THR A 219 12.03 11.05 4.04
CA THR A 219 10.60 10.79 4.13
C THR A 219 10.02 10.43 2.77
N LEU A 220 8.94 9.67 2.82
CA LEU A 220 8.12 9.30 1.66
C LEU A 220 6.67 9.66 1.94
N SER A 221 6.07 10.43 1.04
CA SER A 221 4.64 10.77 1.09
C SER A 221 3.79 9.63 0.56
N THR A 222 2.76 9.25 1.32
CA THR A 222 1.78 8.23 0.92
C THR A 222 0.64 8.76 0.05
N LYS A 223 0.65 10.06 -0.30
CA LYS A 223 -0.42 10.73 -1.06
C LYS A 223 -0.82 10.00 -2.34
N ASN A 224 0.16 9.48 -3.09
CA ASN A 224 -0.05 8.83 -4.39
C ASN A 224 0.09 7.29 -4.34
N ILE A 225 0.32 6.72 -3.16
CA ILE A 225 0.31 5.26 -2.99
C ILE A 225 -1.13 4.80 -2.99
N LEU A 226 -1.45 3.81 -3.83
CA LEU A 226 -2.77 3.21 -3.83
C LEU A 226 -2.86 2.15 -2.73
N PHE A 227 -3.79 2.34 -1.78
CA PHE A 227 -4.11 1.32 -0.79
C PHE A 227 -5.30 0.48 -1.26
N ILE A 228 -5.11 -0.84 -1.23
CA ILE A 228 -6.17 -1.80 -1.49
C ILE A 228 -6.25 -2.73 -0.29
N VAL A 229 -7.37 -2.67 0.42
CA VAL A 229 -7.64 -3.51 1.58
C VAL A 229 -8.65 -4.58 1.20
N SER A 230 -8.58 -5.75 1.82
CA SER A 230 -9.53 -6.82 1.54
C SER A 230 -9.82 -7.69 2.75
N GLY A 231 -10.98 -8.35 2.72
CA GLY A 231 -11.40 -9.26 3.78
C GLY A 231 -12.51 -10.19 3.33
N ALA A 232 -12.72 -11.25 4.09
CA ALA A 232 -13.79 -12.22 3.84
C ALA A 232 -15.15 -11.72 4.34
N PHE A 233 -15.16 -11.09 5.52
CA PHE A 233 -16.35 -10.55 6.17
C PHE A 233 -17.49 -11.57 6.27
N ASP A 234 -17.20 -12.77 6.79
CA ASP A 234 -18.13 -13.92 6.82
C ASP A 234 -19.50 -13.59 7.47
N LYS A 235 -19.51 -12.71 8.48
CA LYS A 235 -20.72 -12.30 9.20
C LYS A 235 -21.52 -11.18 8.50
N LEU A 236 -21.00 -10.59 7.43
CA LEU A 236 -21.64 -9.46 6.77
C LEU A 236 -23.00 -9.83 6.18
N ALA A 237 -23.11 -11.00 5.54
CA ALA A 237 -24.37 -11.48 4.99
C ALA A 237 -25.46 -11.64 6.07
N GLU A 238 -25.10 -12.22 7.21
CA GLU A 238 -26.01 -12.37 8.36
C GLU A 238 -26.42 -11.01 8.93
N ASN A 239 -25.48 -10.07 9.08
CA ASN A 239 -25.75 -8.73 9.59
C ASN A 239 -26.67 -7.94 8.64
N VAL A 240 -26.47 -8.05 7.33
CA VAL A 240 -27.34 -7.43 6.32
C VAL A 240 -28.73 -8.05 6.37
N ARG A 241 -28.84 -9.38 6.43
CA ARG A 241 -30.12 -10.08 6.56
C ARG A 241 -30.90 -9.63 7.80
N LYS A 242 -30.28 -9.67 8.99
CA LYS A 242 -30.89 -9.19 10.24
C LYS A 242 -31.37 -7.74 10.13
N ARG A 243 -30.63 -6.88 9.43
CA ARG A 243 -31.01 -5.47 9.22
C ARG A 243 -32.24 -5.34 8.32
N LEU A 244 -32.36 -6.16 7.28
CA LEU A 244 -33.52 -6.18 6.40
C LEU A 244 -34.76 -6.76 7.11
N ASP A 245 -34.58 -7.86 7.87
CA ASP A 245 -35.65 -8.55 8.58
C ASP A 245 -36.21 -7.72 9.75
N LYS A 246 -35.38 -6.89 10.42
CA LYS A 246 -35.82 -5.97 11.48
C LYS A 246 -36.81 -4.89 11.01
N GLY A 247 -36.94 -4.67 9.70
CA GLY A 247 -37.91 -3.74 9.12
C GLY A 247 -39.35 -4.26 9.04
N GLN A 248 -39.61 -5.55 9.35
CA GLN A 248 -40.91 -6.19 9.17
C GLN A 248 -41.77 -6.34 10.43
N ILE A 249 -41.30 -5.91 11.60
CA ILE A 249 -42.14 -5.92 12.83
C ILE A 249 -42.96 -4.63 12.88
N GLY A 250 -43.97 -4.52 12.01
CA GLY A 250 -44.88 -3.39 11.95
C GLY A 250 -46.11 -3.70 11.10
N PHE A 251 -47.20 -4.08 11.76
CA PHE A 251 -48.61 -4.08 11.31
C PHE A 251 -48.87 -3.91 9.80
N ALA A 252 -48.59 -4.94 8.99
CA ALA A 252 -49.11 -5.05 7.63
C ALA A 252 -49.09 -6.52 7.18
N SER A 253 -49.84 -7.35 7.91
CA SER A 253 -50.26 -8.67 7.43
C SER A 253 -51.71 -8.88 7.85
N ASN A 254 -52.59 -8.21 7.11
CA ASN A 254 -53.95 -8.60 6.74
C ASN A 254 -54.36 -7.77 5.51
#